data_AF-A0A820AGY0-F1
#
_entry.id   AF-A0A820AGY0-F1
#
_cell.length_a   1.000
_cell.length_b   1.000
_cell.length_c   1.000
_cell.angle_alpha   90.00
_cell.angle_beta   90.00
_cell.angle_gamma   90.00
#
_symmetry.space_group_name_H-M   'P 1'
#
loop_
_entity.id
_entity.type
_entity.pdbx_description
1 polymer ?
#
loop_
_entity_poly.entity_id
_entity_poly.type
_entity_poly.pdbx_seq_one_letter_code
_entity_poly.pdbx_strand_id
1 'polypeptide(L)'
;MYLTPIFYNNIIFCFTNARSTFFAPGNTGSLLREMFKQEHLKDIPFEKKNTFCFDSESFRYLAAKKCGVEFDEFVKQESINSWTTSVTESVRLLHFILNLKPYNLNEWQSIRKTSLEISILARPLMETLRLILYNWKLHEVGLTDKEITINTVHVITKICSNCAK
;
A
#
# COMPACT_ATOMS: atom_id res chain seq x y z
N MET A 1 -7.46 0.93 -0.70
CA MET A 1 -6.68 0.15 0.29
C MET A 1 -6.54 1.03 1.51
N TYR A 2 -7.28 0.75 2.59
CA TYR A 2 -7.14 1.50 3.84
C TYR A 2 -6.00 0.87 4.64
N LEU A 3 -4.91 1.63 4.85
CA LEU A 3 -3.88 1.24 5.80
C LEU A 3 -4.49 1.34 7.20
N THR A 4 -4.60 0.22 7.91
CA THR A 4 -5.10 0.22 9.28
C THR A 4 -4.01 0.74 10.24
N PRO A 5 -4.40 1.38 11.36
CA PRO A 5 -3.45 1.96 12.33
C PRO A 5 -2.38 0.99 12.84
N ILE A 6 -2.68 -0.30 12.81
CA ILE A 6 -1.79 -1.39 13.22
C ILE A 6 -0.50 -1.43 12.36
N PHE A 7 -0.54 -0.97 11.11
CA PHE A 7 0.61 -0.97 10.19
C PHE A 7 1.45 0.31 10.25
N TYR A 8 0.99 1.36 10.93
CA TYR A 8 1.58 2.69 10.83
C TYR A 8 3.05 2.73 11.30
N ASN A 9 3.39 1.95 12.32
CA ASN A 9 4.76 1.87 12.83
C ASN A 9 5.76 1.24 11.84
N ASN A 10 5.28 0.48 10.85
CA ASN A 10 6.12 -0.16 9.85
C ASN A 10 6.19 0.64 8.53
N ILE A 11 5.59 1.84 8.49
CA ILE A 11 5.68 2.73 7.34
C ILE A 11 7.05 3.43 7.34
N ILE A 12 7.73 3.32 6.20
CA ILE A 12 9.05 3.88 5.94
C ILE A 12 8.92 4.89 4.82
N PHE A 13 9.51 6.08 5.02
CA PHE A 13 9.55 7.13 4.01
C PHE A 13 10.92 7.21 3.38
N CYS A 14 11.00 6.97 2.08
CA CYS A 14 12.23 7.07 1.30
C CYS A 14 12.11 8.23 0.30
N PHE A 15 12.95 9.24 0.46
CA PHE A 15 13.06 10.36 -0.47
C PHE A 15 14.27 10.16 -1.35
N THR A 16 14.10 10.28 -2.66
CA THR A 16 15.20 10.24 -3.63
C THR A 16 15.52 11.64 -4.12
N ASN A 17 16.65 11.80 -4.83
CA ASN A 17 17.12 13.09 -5.33
C ASN A 17 17.31 14.15 -4.21
N ALA A 18 17.69 13.67 -3.02
CA ALA A 18 17.71 14.51 -1.82
C ALA A 18 18.88 15.50 -1.79
N ARG A 19 19.84 15.43 -2.73
CA ARG A 19 20.93 16.42 -2.81
C ARG A 19 20.41 17.85 -2.99
N SER A 20 19.39 18.01 -3.84
CA SER A 20 18.74 19.31 -4.08
C SER A 20 18.11 19.94 -2.82
N THR A 21 17.89 19.11 -1.80
CA THR A 21 17.25 19.47 -0.53
C THR A 21 18.18 19.21 0.66
N PHE A 22 19.50 19.22 0.45
CA PHE A 22 20.52 18.99 1.48
C PHE A 22 20.29 17.72 2.31
N PHE A 23 19.89 16.64 1.63
CA PHE A 23 19.57 15.34 2.22
C PHE A 23 18.41 15.38 3.22
N ALA A 24 17.44 16.27 2.97
CA ALA A 24 16.18 16.35 3.71
C ALA A 24 14.97 16.08 2.79
N PRO A 25 13.80 15.75 3.34
CA PRO A 25 12.57 15.55 2.57
C PRO A 25 12.09 16.77 1.75
N GLY A 26 12.64 17.96 2.01
CA GLY A 26 12.30 19.20 1.31
C GLY A 26 10.81 19.56 1.38
N ASN A 27 10.30 20.13 0.29
CA ASN A 27 8.90 20.54 0.16
C ASN A 27 7.92 19.37 0.18
N THR A 28 8.34 18.19 -0.27
CA THR A 28 7.50 16.98 -0.17
C THR A 28 7.27 16.61 1.29
N GLY A 29 8.28 16.79 2.15
CA GLY A 29 8.14 16.57 3.58
C GLY A 29 7.13 17.49 4.26
N SER A 30 7.07 18.77 3.88
CA SER A 30 6.08 19.70 4.45
C SER A 30 4.66 19.36 3.99
N LEU A 31 4.48 19.03 2.71
CA LEU A 31 3.18 18.58 2.17
C LEU A 31 2.69 17.30 2.86
N LEU A 32 3.59 16.33 3.11
CA LEU A 32 3.23 15.11 3.85
C LEU A 32 2.81 15.42 5.28
N ARG A 33 3.49 16.33 5.98
CA ARG A 33 3.08 16.76 7.33
C ARG A 33 1.69 17.37 7.33
N GLU A 34 1.36 18.16 6.31
CA GLU A 34 0.02 18.73 6.18
C GLU A 34 -1.03 17.66 5.88
N MET A 35 -0.73 16.72 4.98
CA MET A 35 -1.59 15.57 4.69
C MET A 35 -1.87 14.74 5.94
N PHE A 36 -0.87 14.53 6.81
CA PHE A 36 -1.04 13.80 8.07
C PHE A 36 -1.83 14.55 9.13
N LYS A 37 -2.18 15.83 8.95
CA LYS A 37 -3.13 16.50 9.84
C LYS A 37 -4.57 15.98 9.69
N GLN A 38 -4.86 15.23 8.62
CA GLN A 38 -6.18 14.63 8.43
C GLN A 38 -6.46 13.54 9.47
N GLU A 39 -7.67 13.55 10.04
CA GLU A 39 -8.10 12.67 11.16
C GLU A 39 -7.74 11.18 10.99
N HIS A 40 -7.74 10.67 9.77
CA HIS A 40 -7.51 9.26 9.46
C HIS A 40 -6.03 8.90 9.22
N LEU A 41 -5.12 9.88 9.21
CA LEU A 41 -3.68 9.68 8.97
C LEU A 41 -2.79 10.25 10.09
N LYS A 42 -3.39 10.91 11.09
CA LYS A 42 -2.67 11.58 12.20
C LYS A 42 -1.75 10.67 13.02
N ASP A 43 -2.07 9.38 13.05
CA ASP A 43 -1.32 8.39 13.81
C ASP A 43 -0.16 7.78 13.02
N ILE A 44 0.03 8.16 11.74
CA ILE A 44 1.18 7.71 10.95
C ILE A 44 2.44 8.46 11.43
N PRO A 45 3.45 7.76 12.00
CA PRO A 45 4.66 8.42 12.45
C PRO A 45 5.42 8.98 11.25
N PHE A 46 5.72 10.27 11.27
CA PHE A 46 6.56 10.92 10.24
C PHE A 46 7.72 11.68 10.90
N GLU A 47 8.71 10.91 11.32
CA GLU A 47 9.85 11.35 12.11
C GLU A 47 11.17 11.07 11.39
N LYS A 48 12.28 11.62 11.90
CA LYS A 48 13.61 11.34 11.36
C LYS A 48 13.95 9.85 11.39
N LYS A 49 13.49 9.11 12.41
CA LYS A 49 13.83 7.69 12.60
C LYS A 49 13.34 6.78 11.47
N ASN A 50 12.17 7.07 10.87
CA ASN A 50 11.55 6.28 9.81
C ASN A 50 11.55 7.00 8.44
N THR A 51 12.31 8.08 8.32
CA THR A 51 12.47 8.87 7.09
C THR A 51 13.91 8.82 6.63
N PHE A 52 14.16 8.44 5.39
CA PHE A 52 15.49 8.21 4.81
C PHE A 52 15.63 8.97 3.49
N CYS A 53 16.77 9.61 3.28
CA CYS A 53 17.00 10.49 2.13
C CYS A 53 18.21 10.01 1.32
N PHE A 54 17.97 9.62 0.08
CA PHE A 54 18.96 9.05 -0.83
C PHE A 54 19.23 10.00 -1.99
N ASP A 55 20.44 9.95 -2.51
CA ASP A 55 20.81 10.64 -3.73
C ASP A 55 21.31 9.66 -4.80
N SER A 56 21.09 10.02 -6.06
CA SER A 56 21.41 9.19 -7.23
C SER A 56 22.61 9.70 -8.03
N GLU A 57 23.17 10.86 -7.68
CA GLU A 57 24.27 11.48 -8.45
C GLU A 57 25.53 10.62 -8.47
N SER A 58 25.85 9.96 -7.36
CA SER A 58 26.98 9.03 -7.29
C SER A 58 26.87 7.88 -8.28
N PHE A 59 25.67 7.32 -8.50
CA PHE A 59 25.43 6.28 -9.51
C PHE A 59 25.55 6.82 -10.92
N ARG A 60 25.05 8.04 -11.17
CA ARG A 60 25.16 8.72 -12.47
C ARG A 60 26.63 9.00 -12.82
N TYR A 61 27.41 9.47 -11.84
CA TYR A 61 28.85 9.68 -11.98
C TYR A 61 29.58 8.38 -12.34
N LEU A 62 29.30 7.27 -11.64
CA LEU A 62 29.92 5.98 -11.94
C LEU A 62 29.57 5.47 -13.35
N ALA A 63 28.31 5.63 -13.77
CA ALA A 63 27.88 5.24 -15.10
C ALA A 63 28.59 6.05 -16.19
N ALA A 64 28.67 7.37 -16.05
CA ALA A 64 29.33 8.24 -17.00
C ALA A 64 30.85 8.02 -17.05
N LYS A 65 31.49 7.80 -15.90
CA LYS A 65 32.91 7.45 -15.83
C LYS A 65 33.22 6.14 -16.56
N LYS A 66 32.34 5.14 -16.46
CA LYS A 66 32.45 3.88 -17.21
C LYS A 66 32.36 4.08 -18.73
N CYS A 67 31.66 5.12 -19.18
CA CYS A 67 31.56 5.51 -20.58
C CYS A 67 32.73 6.41 -21.05
N GLY A 68 33.74 6.65 -20.21
CA GLY A 68 34.90 7.48 -20.57
C GLY A 68 34.65 8.99 -20.48
N VAL A 69 33.59 9.42 -19.80
CA VAL A 69 33.36 10.85 -19.53
C VAL A 69 34.32 11.31 -18.43
N GLU A 70 35.08 12.37 -18.71
CA GLU A 70 35.93 13.03 -17.73
C GLU A 70 35.13 14.09 -16.97
N PHE A 71 35.42 14.21 -15.68
CA PHE A 71 34.81 15.16 -14.78
C PHE A 71 35.91 15.93 -14.04
N ASP A 72 35.63 17.17 -13.68
CA ASP A 72 36.49 17.93 -12.80
C ASP A 72 36.52 17.32 -11.38
N GLU A 73 37.49 17.78 -10.59
CA GLU A 73 37.65 17.29 -9.21
C GLU A 73 36.47 17.68 -8.31
N PHE A 74 35.78 18.78 -8.63
CA PHE A 74 34.60 19.23 -7.87
C PHE A 74 33.43 18.23 -7.99
N VAL A 75 33.08 17.83 -9.22
CA VAL A 75 32.02 16.84 -9.49
C VAL A 75 32.36 15.49 -8.88
N LYS A 76 33.64 15.11 -8.91
CA LYS A 76 34.12 13.89 -8.25
C LYS A 76 33.91 13.95 -6.74
N GLN A 77 34.31 15.04 -6.09
CA GLN A 77 34.15 15.22 -4.65
C GLN A 77 32.67 15.22 -4.24
N GLU A 78 31.82 15.92 -4.98
CA GLU A 78 30.37 15.94 -4.74
C GLU A 78 29.73 14.56 -4.91
N SER A 79 30.20 13.78 -5.87
CA SER A 79 29.74 12.42 -6.09
C SER A 79 30.17 11.47 -4.96
N ILE A 80 31.38 11.66 -4.41
CA ILE A 80 31.86 10.93 -3.21
C ILE A 80 31.02 11.28 -1.99
N ASN A 81 30.70 12.57 -1.79
CA ASN A 81 29.83 13.03 -0.71
C ASN A 81 28.43 12.42 -0.83
N SER A 82 27.83 12.49 -2.03
CA SER A 82 26.53 11.88 -2.35
C SER A 82 26.50 10.38 -2.05
N TRP A 83 27.55 9.65 -2.46
CA TRP A 83 27.71 8.22 -2.21
C TRP A 83 27.75 7.93 -0.71
N THR A 84 28.63 8.61 0.01
CA THR A 84 28.86 8.37 1.44
C THR A 84 27.58 8.61 2.25
N THR A 85 26.85 9.68 1.95
CA THR A 85 25.57 9.98 2.61
C THR A 85 24.53 8.90 2.30
N SER A 86 24.38 8.50 1.04
CA SER A 86 23.39 7.50 0.62
C SER A 86 23.68 6.11 1.20
N VAL A 87 24.95 5.72 1.30
CA VAL A 87 25.36 4.47 1.97
C VAL A 87 25.04 4.53 3.46
N THR A 88 25.36 5.63 4.13
CA THR A 88 25.05 5.83 5.56
C THR A 88 23.55 5.73 5.82
N GLU A 89 22.74 6.38 4.99
CA GLU A 89 21.27 6.32 5.07
C GLU A 89 20.74 4.92 4.78
N SER A 90 21.36 4.17 3.87
CA SER A 90 20.99 2.77 3.58
C SER A 90 21.27 1.85 4.76
N VAL A 91 22.42 2.00 5.41
CA VAL A 91 22.76 1.28 6.63
C VAL A 91 21.78 1.61 7.75
N ARG A 92 21.42 2.89 7.90
CA ARG A 92 20.41 3.35 8.88
C ARG A 92 19.04 2.73 8.60
N LEU A 93 18.63 2.65 7.33
CA LEU A 93 17.39 2.02 6.90
C LEU A 93 17.37 0.53 7.26
N LEU A 94 18.46 -0.19 6.96
CA LEU A 94 18.56 -1.62 7.31
C LEU A 94 18.49 -1.83 8.81
N HIS A 95 19.21 -1.04 9.61
CA HIS A 95 19.10 -1.10 11.07
C HIS A 95 17.69 -0.79 11.57
N PHE A 96 16.98 0.15 10.95
CA PHE A 96 15.60 0.43 11.30
C PHE A 96 14.71 -0.79 11.02
N ILE A 97 14.79 -1.38 9.82
CA ILE A 97 14.01 -2.55 9.41
C ILE A 97 14.26 -3.74 10.35
N LEU A 98 15.52 -4.01 10.71
CA LEU A 98 15.88 -5.12 11.59
C LEU A 98 15.27 -5.00 12.99
N ASN A 99 14.99 -3.78 13.45
CA ASN A 99 14.38 -3.50 14.75
C ASN A 99 12.85 -3.41 14.69
N LEU A 100 12.24 -3.47 13.50
CA LEU A 100 10.78 -3.48 13.38
C LEU A 100 10.22 -4.82 13.83
N LYS A 101 9.14 -4.76 14.62
CA LYS A 101 8.37 -5.96 14.95
C LYS A 101 7.64 -6.42 13.68
N PRO A 102 7.90 -7.64 13.19
CA PRO A 102 7.14 -8.18 12.06
C PRO A 102 5.67 -8.32 12.49
N TYR A 103 4.77 -7.91 11.59
CA TYR A 103 3.34 -8.03 11.83
C TYR A 103 2.83 -9.39 11.34
N ASN A 104 1.88 -9.98 12.08
CA ASN A 104 1.27 -11.24 11.71
C ASN A 104 0.21 -11.02 10.61
N LEU A 105 0.58 -11.34 9.38
CA LEU A 105 -0.31 -11.21 8.22
C LEU A 105 -1.57 -12.09 8.31
N ASN A 106 -1.55 -13.15 9.13
CA ASN A 106 -2.67 -14.10 9.24
C ASN A 106 -3.92 -13.47 9.86
N GLU A 107 -3.76 -12.52 10.78
CA GLU A 107 -4.90 -11.77 11.36
C GLU A 107 -5.60 -10.91 10.29
N TRP A 108 -4.84 -10.33 9.35
CA TRP A 108 -5.39 -9.47 8.31
C TRP A 108 -5.98 -10.25 7.12
N GLN A 109 -5.44 -11.44 6.84
CA GLN A 109 -6.08 -12.39 5.92
C GLN A 109 -7.52 -12.67 6.36
N SER A 110 -7.78 -12.78 7.67
CA SER A 110 -9.13 -12.94 8.23
C SER A 110 -10.04 -11.76 7.88
N ILE A 111 -9.64 -10.52 8.16
CA ILE A 111 -10.49 -9.33 7.90
C ILE A 111 -10.77 -9.15 6.40
N ARG A 112 -9.75 -9.33 5.55
CA ARG A 112 -9.93 -9.26 4.08
C ARG A 112 -10.84 -10.38 3.59
N LYS A 113 -10.67 -11.59 4.14
CA LYS A 113 -11.52 -12.75 3.86
C LYS A 113 -12.96 -12.49 4.31
N THR A 114 -13.20 -12.00 5.52
CA THR A 114 -14.53 -11.61 6.02
C THR A 114 -15.15 -10.53 5.14
N SER A 115 -14.40 -9.51 4.73
CA SER A 115 -14.92 -8.45 3.84
C SER A 115 -15.31 -8.99 2.47
N LEU A 116 -14.51 -9.92 1.94
CA LEU A 116 -14.81 -10.62 0.69
C LEU A 116 -16.04 -11.52 0.86
N GLU A 117 -16.15 -12.25 1.97
CA GLU A 117 -17.30 -13.09 2.30
C GLU A 117 -18.58 -12.24 2.41
N ILE A 118 -18.56 -11.10 3.11
CA ILE A 118 -19.68 -10.15 3.17
C ILE A 118 -20.07 -9.67 1.77
N SER A 119 -19.09 -9.33 0.94
CA SER A 119 -19.34 -8.88 -0.44
C SER A 119 -19.96 -9.97 -1.31
N ILE A 120 -19.52 -11.22 -1.12
CA ILE A 120 -20.07 -12.40 -1.80
C ILE A 120 -21.50 -12.66 -1.32
N LEU A 121 -21.80 -12.48 -0.02
CA LEU A 121 -23.12 -12.68 0.58
C LEU A 121 -24.16 -11.66 0.09
N ALA A 122 -23.74 -10.48 -0.38
CA ALA A 122 -24.67 -9.47 -0.90
C ALA A 122 -25.54 -10.01 -2.05
N ARG A 123 -24.97 -10.84 -2.94
CA ARG A 123 -25.71 -11.40 -4.08
C ARG A 123 -26.83 -12.38 -3.70
N PRO A 124 -26.57 -13.46 -2.94
CA PRO A 124 -27.64 -14.38 -2.53
C PRO A 124 -28.70 -13.69 -1.65
N LEU A 125 -28.31 -12.70 -0.83
CA LEU A 125 -29.27 -11.88 -0.08
C LEU A 125 -30.20 -11.09 -1.01
N MET A 126 -29.65 -10.42 -2.02
CA MET A 126 -30.44 -9.67 -3.00
C MET A 126 -31.37 -10.56 -3.82
N GLU A 127 -30.93 -11.76 -4.21
CA GLU A 127 -31.80 -12.74 -4.88
C GLU A 127 -32.92 -13.22 -3.96
N THR A 128 -32.62 -13.50 -2.69
CA THR A 128 -33.63 -13.91 -1.71
C THR A 128 -34.67 -12.81 -1.48
N LEU A 129 -34.22 -11.56 -1.33
CA LEU A 129 -35.09 -10.40 -1.23
C LEU A 129 -35.98 -10.23 -2.47
N ARG A 130 -35.40 -10.37 -3.68
CA ARG A 130 -36.13 -10.32 -4.94
C ARG A 130 -37.24 -11.37 -5.00
N LEU A 131 -36.95 -12.60 -4.57
CA LEU A 131 -37.92 -13.70 -4.54
C LEU A 131 -39.05 -13.45 -3.53
N ILE A 132 -38.72 -12.96 -2.33
CA ILE A 132 -39.72 -12.61 -1.31
C ILE A 132 -40.68 -11.55 -1.86
N LEU A 133 -40.14 -10.47 -2.45
CA LEU A 133 -40.94 -9.40 -3.04
C LEU A 133 -41.80 -9.88 -4.20
N TYR A 134 -41.25 -10.77 -5.05
CA TYR A 134 -41.99 -11.34 -6.17
C TYR A 134 -43.14 -12.24 -5.71
N ASN A 135 -42.90 -13.12 -4.74
CA ASN A 135 -43.93 -13.99 -4.16
C ASN A 135 -45.02 -13.16 -3.47
N TRP A 136 -44.64 -12.11 -2.74
CA TRP A 136 -45.59 -11.19 -2.15
C TRP A 136 -46.49 -10.56 -3.22
N LYS A 137 -45.91 -10.14 -4.35
CA LYS A 137 -46.70 -9.57 -5.45
C LYS A 137 -47.62 -10.58 -6.12
N LEU A 138 -47.18 -11.82 -6.32
CA LEU A 138 -48.01 -12.89 -6.87
C LEU A 138 -49.21 -13.19 -5.96
N HIS A 139 -48.99 -13.18 -4.65
CA HIS A 139 -50.06 -13.35 -3.66
C HIS A 139 -51.07 -12.20 -3.73
N GLU A 140 -50.63 -10.93 -3.84
CA GLU A 140 -51.54 -9.79 -4.02
C GLU A 140 -52.44 -9.93 -5.26
N VAL A 141 -51.92 -10.55 -6.34
CA VAL A 141 -52.62 -10.70 -7.61
C VAL A 141 -53.43 -12.02 -7.68
N GLY A 142 -53.42 -12.84 -6.62
CA GLY A 142 -54.20 -14.08 -6.52
C GLY A 142 -53.65 -15.25 -7.36
N LEU A 143 -52.36 -15.22 -7.72
CA LEU A 143 -51.69 -16.26 -8.51
C LEU A 143 -50.83 -17.16 -7.59
N THR A 144 -51.47 -18.07 -6.85
CA THR A 144 -50.81 -18.90 -5.82
C THR A 144 -50.30 -20.27 -6.28
N ASP A 145 -50.78 -20.81 -7.41
CA ASP A 145 -50.60 -22.23 -7.76
C ASP A 145 -49.58 -22.52 -8.89
N LYS A 146 -48.54 -21.69 -9.05
CA LYS A 146 -47.49 -21.95 -10.04
C LYS A 146 -46.23 -22.50 -9.39
N GLU A 147 -45.85 -23.72 -9.75
CA GLU A 147 -44.58 -24.34 -9.39
C GLU A 147 -43.42 -23.53 -10.00
N ILE A 148 -42.46 -23.10 -9.19
CA ILE A 148 -41.31 -22.31 -9.65
C ILE A 148 -40.07 -23.20 -9.66
N THR A 149 -39.59 -23.54 -10.85
CA THR A 149 -38.29 -24.22 -11.02
C THR A 149 -37.19 -23.18 -11.16
N ILE A 150 -36.25 -23.14 -10.21
CA ILE A 150 -35.17 -22.16 -10.17
C ILE A 150 -33.92 -22.77 -10.81
N ASN A 151 -33.54 -22.27 -12.00
CA ASN A 151 -32.26 -22.56 -12.61
C ASN A 151 -31.24 -21.50 -12.19
N THR A 152 -30.34 -21.84 -11.26
CA THR A 152 -29.24 -20.96 -10.88
C THR A 152 -28.10 -21.09 -11.90
N VAL A 153 -27.62 -19.96 -12.42
CA VAL A 153 -26.40 -19.92 -13.23
C VAL A 153 -25.21 -19.92 -12.26
N HIS A 154 -24.44 -21.00 -12.23
CA HIS A 154 -23.19 -21.07 -11.49
C HIS A 154 -22.22 -20.00 -12.03
N VAL A 155 -21.81 -19.08 -11.16
CA VAL A 155 -20.70 -18.17 -11.45
C VAL A 155 -19.43 -18.76 -10.84
N ILE A 156 -18.48 -19.11 -11.71
CA ILE A 156 -17.18 -19.62 -11.31
C ILE A 156 -16.33 -18.44 -10.83
N THR A 157 -16.21 -18.28 -9.52
CA THR A 157 -15.23 -17.37 -8.90
C THR A 157 -13.90 -18.11 -8.74
N LYS A 158 -12.89 -17.68 -9.51
CA LYS A 158 -11.51 -18.16 -9.33
C LYS A 158 -10.89 -17.44 -8.13
N ILE A 159 -10.70 -18.17 -7.04
CA ILE A 159 -9.97 -17.69 -5.86
C ILE A 159 -8.55 -18.26 -5.94
N CYS A 160 -7.54 -17.40 -5.92
CA CYS A 160 -6.16 -17.83 -5.91
C CYS A 160 -5.78 -18.37 -4.52
N SER A 161 -5.60 -19.69 -4.42
CA SER A 161 -5.19 -20.37 -3.20
C SER A 161 -3.75 -20.06 -2.77
N ASN A 162 -2.91 -19.57 -3.67
CA ASN A 162 -1.51 -19.25 -3.41
C ASN A 162 -1.26 -17.80 -2.92
N CYS A 163 -2.28 -16.94 -2.88
CA CYS A 163 -2.14 -15.60 -2.29
C CYS A 163 -2.13 -15.63 -0.74
N ALA A 164 -2.15 -16.82 -0.13
CA ALA A 164 -2.23 -17.04 1.31
C ALA A 164 -1.00 -17.76 1.91
N LYS A 165 0.07 -17.98 1.13
CA LYS A 165 1.35 -18.49 1.64
C LYS A 165 2.40 -17.38 1.67
#